data_AF-A0A2P4SDZ0-F1
#
_entry.id   AF-A0A2P4SDZ0-F1
#
_cell.length_a   1.000
_cell.length_b   1.000
_cell.length_c   1.000
_cell.angle_alpha   90.00
_cell.angle_beta   90.00
_cell.angle_gamma   90.00
#
_symmetry.space_group_name_H-M   'P 1'
#
loop_
_entity.id
_entity.type
_entity.pdbx_description
1 polymer ?
#
loop_
_entity_poly.entity_id
_entity_poly.type
_entity_poly.pdbx_seq_one_letter_code
_entity_poly.pdbx_strand_id
1 'polypeptide(L)'
;MVIDDVLQAAPLMVNVSSFAAASYKKKLYVIGGGPNGKLATDKTQCYDPAANTWSLRAPMPVEAKCINAASFRDHIYVVGGAMKALYSYSPQEDTWCLVTQFTHERASCGISPCNNKLFITGGRDEKNEVIATVLCWDPETQKLTEECVLLRGVSHHGSVTLRKSYTHIRRIVPGAVSV
;
A
#
# COMPACT_ATOMS: atom_id res chain seq x y z
N MET A 1 30.36 -8.22 -25.51
CA MET A 1 30.04 -7.29 -24.41
C MET A 1 28.85 -7.88 -23.70
N VAL A 2 29.09 -8.62 -22.62
CA VAL A 2 28.03 -9.29 -21.85
C VAL A 2 27.45 -8.23 -20.91
N ILE A 3 26.16 -7.92 -21.06
CA ILE A 3 25.42 -7.07 -20.12
C ILE A 3 24.59 -8.02 -19.27
N ASP A 4 25.21 -8.75 -18.33
CA ASP A 4 24.49 -9.71 -17.46
C ASP A 4 24.98 -9.70 -16.01
N ASP A 5 25.37 -8.55 -15.47
CA ASP A 5 25.44 -8.38 -14.01
C ASP A 5 24.17 -7.66 -13.53
N VAL A 6 23.04 -8.36 -13.58
CA VAL A 6 21.88 -7.97 -12.79
C VAL A 6 22.26 -8.17 -11.33
N LEU A 7 22.62 -7.09 -10.64
CA LEU A 7 22.98 -7.10 -9.23
C LEU A 7 21.77 -7.61 -8.43
N GLN A 8 21.82 -8.88 -8.01
CA GLN A 8 20.70 -9.54 -7.34
C GLN A 8 20.56 -8.99 -5.91
N ALA A 9 19.36 -8.49 -5.58
CA ALA A 9 19.03 -8.10 -4.22
C ALA A 9 19.11 -9.33 -3.29
N ALA A 10 19.57 -9.13 -2.06
CA ALA A 10 19.62 -10.19 -1.06
C ALA A 10 18.23 -10.83 -0.87
N PRO A 11 18.18 -12.15 -0.61
CA PRO A 11 16.91 -12.83 -0.37
C PRO A 11 16.25 -12.30 0.91
N LEU A 12 14.91 -12.32 0.92
CA LEU A 12 14.14 -12.01 2.12
C LEU A 12 14.56 -12.90 3.28
N MET A 13 14.55 -12.35 4.51
CA MET A 13 14.79 -13.15 5.72
C MET A 13 13.66 -14.16 5.95
N VAL A 14 12.44 -13.77 5.61
CA VAL A 14 11.24 -14.61 5.62
C VAL A 14 10.59 -14.49 4.24
N ASN A 15 10.64 -15.57 3.46
CA ASN A 15 9.94 -15.65 2.18
C ASN A 15 8.43 -15.55 2.44
N VAL A 16 7.75 -14.63 1.77
CA VAL A 16 6.30 -14.39 1.97
C VAL A 16 5.59 -14.18 0.65
N SER A 17 4.32 -14.58 0.61
CA SER A 17 3.36 -14.27 -0.46
C SER A 17 2.29 -13.32 0.05
N SER A 18 1.58 -12.60 -0.82
CA SER A 18 0.46 -11.73 -0.42
C SER A 18 0.80 -10.72 0.70
N PHE A 19 2.05 -10.26 0.73
CA PHE A 19 2.56 -9.25 1.65
C PHE A 19 2.20 -7.84 1.18
N ALA A 20 2.28 -6.87 2.09
CA ALA A 20 2.28 -5.46 1.71
C ALA A 20 3.71 -4.98 1.48
N ALA A 21 3.90 -4.11 0.49
CA ALA A 21 5.20 -3.47 0.20
C ALA A 21 5.07 -1.95 0.15
N ALA A 22 6.07 -1.27 0.70
CA ALA A 22 6.16 0.19 0.66
C ALA A 22 7.63 0.64 0.66
N SER A 23 7.89 1.86 0.18
CA SER A 23 9.23 2.46 0.22
C SER A 23 9.26 3.65 1.17
N TYR A 24 10.29 3.77 2.01
CA TYR A 24 10.47 4.91 2.89
C TYR A 24 11.95 5.27 2.97
N LYS A 25 12.29 6.55 2.73
CA LYS A 25 13.66 7.09 2.76
C LYS A 25 14.71 6.16 2.12
N LYS A 26 14.47 5.77 0.85
CA LYS A 26 15.33 4.88 0.03
C LYS A 26 15.43 3.42 0.50
N LYS A 27 14.63 3.01 1.48
CA LYS A 27 14.52 1.61 1.93
C LYS A 27 13.22 0.99 1.45
N LEU A 28 13.21 -0.32 1.28
CA LEU A 28 11.99 -1.09 0.98
C LEU A 28 11.52 -1.82 2.23
N TYR A 29 10.21 -1.90 2.41
CA TYR A 29 9.58 -2.61 3.49
C TYR A 29 8.68 -3.69 2.92
N VAL A 30 8.78 -4.90 3.47
CA VAL A 30 7.90 -6.03 3.21
C VAL A 30 7.24 -6.40 4.54
N ILE A 31 5.91 -6.34 4.57
CA ILE A 31 5.12 -6.42 5.81
C ILE A 31 4.12 -7.54 5.68
N GLY A 32 4.10 -8.41 6.69
CA GLY A 32 3.17 -9.54 6.79
C GLY A 32 3.29 -10.50 5.61
N GLY A 33 2.14 -11.01 5.16
CA GLY A 33 2.04 -12.02 4.11
C GLY A 33 1.98 -13.44 4.66
N GLY A 34 2.00 -14.42 3.77
CA GLY A 34 1.95 -15.84 4.10
C GLY A 34 3.26 -16.53 3.75
N PRO A 35 4.04 -17.02 4.74
CA PRO A 35 5.32 -17.65 4.47
C PRO A 35 5.20 -19.01 3.77
N ASN A 36 4.13 -19.76 4.07
CA ASN A 36 3.88 -21.10 3.54
C ASN A 36 2.49 -21.20 2.88
N GLY A 37 1.89 -20.07 2.48
CA GLY A 37 0.54 -19.97 1.89
C GLY A 37 -0.64 -20.21 2.86
N LYS A 38 -0.45 -21.03 3.91
CA LYS A 38 -1.49 -21.35 4.91
C LYS A 38 -1.59 -20.28 6.01
N LEU A 39 -0.53 -20.10 6.78
CA LEU A 39 -0.47 -19.15 7.89
C LEU A 39 -0.12 -17.73 7.40
N ALA A 40 -0.55 -16.72 8.15
CA ALA A 40 -0.07 -15.35 7.99
C ALA A 40 1.18 -15.13 8.87
N THR A 41 1.85 -14.00 8.70
CA THR A 41 2.92 -13.55 9.59
C THR A 41 2.73 -12.08 9.94
N ASP A 42 3.31 -11.68 11.06
CA ASP A 42 3.37 -10.32 11.59
C ASP A 42 4.69 -9.61 11.24
N LYS A 43 5.60 -10.29 10.52
CA LYS A 43 6.97 -9.80 10.35
C LYS A 43 7.04 -8.56 9.46
N THR A 44 7.83 -7.59 9.91
CA THR A 44 8.22 -6.39 9.14
C THR A 44 9.68 -6.55 8.75
N GLN A 45 9.95 -6.58 7.45
CA GLN A 45 11.29 -6.76 6.89
C GLN A 45 11.68 -5.47 6.16
N CYS A 46 12.85 -4.92 6.47
CA CYS A 46 13.38 -3.71 5.86
C CYS A 46 14.64 -4.02 5.05
N TYR A 47 14.62 -3.71 3.77
CA TYR A 47 15.77 -3.79 2.88
C TYR A 47 16.50 -2.46 2.81
N ASP A 48 17.80 -2.51 3.02
CA ASP A 48 18.72 -1.41 2.76
C ASP A 48 19.47 -1.67 1.45
N PRO A 49 19.14 -0.96 0.35
CA PRO A 49 19.83 -1.13 -0.92
C PRO A 49 21.31 -0.78 -0.89
N ALA A 50 21.76 0.08 0.04
CA ALA A 50 23.16 0.47 0.13
C ALA A 50 24.03 -0.64 0.73
N ALA A 51 23.46 -1.43 1.64
CA ALA A 51 24.13 -2.58 2.23
C ALA A 51 23.80 -3.90 1.52
N ASN A 52 22.79 -3.92 0.66
CA ASN A 52 22.20 -5.14 0.09
C ASN A 52 21.82 -6.15 1.18
N THR A 53 21.15 -5.68 2.24
CA THR A 53 20.77 -6.52 3.39
C THR A 53 19.34 -6.27 3.82
N TRP A 54 18.69 -7.32 4.29
CA TRP A 54 17.42 -7.23 5.01
C TRP A 54 17.65 -7.22 6.52
N SER A 55 16.76 -6.55 7.24
CA SER A 55 16.70 -6.54 8.70
C SER A 55 15.26 -6.71 9.16
N LEU A 56 15.06 -7.44 10.26
CA LEU A 56 13.77 -7.45 10.94
C LEU A 56 13.56 -6.16 11.72
N ARG A 57 12.33 -5.67 11.68
CA ARG A 57 11.85 -4.49 12.41
C ARG A 57 10.75 -4.90 13.39
N ALA A 58 10.19 -3.95 14.12
CA ALA A 58 9.08 -4.24 15.01
C ALA A 58 7.93 -4.95 14.25
N PRO A 59 7.41 -6.07 14.79
CA PRO A 59 6.36 -6.82 14.16
C PRO A 59 5.04 -6.04 14.18
N MET A 60 4.22 -6.23 13.14
CA MET A 60 2.87 -5.70 13.07
C MET A 60 2.03 -6.26 14.24
N PRO A 61 1.09 -5.50 14.84
CA PRO A 61 0.34 -5.97 16.00
C PRO A 61 -0.57 -7.19 15.75
N VAL A 62 -0.89 -7.47 14.49
CA VAL A 62 -1.74 -8.56 14.05
C VAL A 62 -1.07 -9.23 12.86
N GLU A 63 -1.04 -10.55 12.81
CA GLU A 63 -0.58 -11.27 11.61
C GLU A 63 -1.62 -11.13 10.48
N ALA A 64 -1.17 -10.80 9.27
CA ALA A 64 -2.09 -10.66 8.15
C ALA A 64 -1.44 -10.95 6.80
N LYS A 65 -2.25 -11.40 5.85
CA LYS A 65 -1.92 -11.59 4.43
C LYS A 65 -3.03 -10.98 3.57
N CYS A 66 -2.78 -10.80 2.28
CA CYS A 66 -3.67 -10.08 1.36
C CYS A 66 -3.89 -8.63 1.79
N ILE A 67 -2.83 -8.02 2.32
CA ILE A 67 -2.76 -6.65 2.82
C ILE A 67 -2.06 -5.75 1.80
N ASN A 68 -2.28 -4.45 1.92
CA ASN A 68 -1.63 -3.43 1.11
C ASN A 68 -1.05 -2.32 1.99
N ALA A 69 -0.01 -1.66 1.49
CA ALA A 69 0.64 -0.56 2.20
C ALA A 69 0.81 0.67 1.31
N ALA A 70 0.85 1.83 1.95
CA ALA A 70 1.20 3.08 1.33
C ALA A 70 2.08 3.91 2.26
N SER A 71 3.17 4.45 1.73
CA SER A 71 3.95 5.47 2.43
C SER A 71 3.21 6.80 2.33
N PHE A 72 2.97 7.42 3.49
CA PHE A 72 2.27 8.69 3.57
C PHE A 72 2.81 9.49 4.75
N ARG A 73 3.24 10.73 4.47
CA ARG A 73 4.04 11.54 5.41
C ARG A 73 5.25 10.72 5.90
N ASP A 74 5.52 10.71 7.21
CA ASP A 74 6.65 9.98 7.80
C ASP A 74 6.34 8.53 8.21
N HIS A 75 5.22 7.97 7.76
CA HIS A 75 4.76 6.65 8.18
C HIS A 75 4.44 5.74 6.98
N ILE A 76 4.43 4.43 7.24
CA ILE A 76 3.89 3.43 6.33
C ILE A 76 2.55 2.98 6.89
N TYR A 77 1.49 3.12 6.10
CA TYR A 77 0.15 2.71 6.50
C TYR A 77 -0.19 1.37 5.87
N VAL A 78 -0.82 0.48 6.63
CA VAL A 78 -1.15 -0.88 6.21
C VAL A 78 -2.61 -1.19 6.49
N VAL A 79 -3.26 -1.79 5.50
CA VAL A 79 -4.70 -2.11 5.52
C VAL A 79 -4.98 -3.37 4.70
N GLY A 80 -6.13 -3.99 4.92
CA GLY A 80 -6.62 -5.10 4.12
C GLY A 80 -6.52 -6.44 4.84
N GLY A 81 -6.49 -7.54 4.08
CA GLY A 81 -6.69 -8.88 4.64
C GLY A 81 -7.97 -8.98 5.46
N ALA A 82 -7.95 -9.82 6.48
CA ALA A 82 -9.02 -9.91 7.48
C ALA A 82 -8.92 -8.80 8.55
N MET A 83 -8.03 -7.81 8.37
CA MET A 83 -7.90 -6.72 9.33
C MET A 83 -9.08 -5.76 9.18
N LYS A 84 -9.79 -5.54 10.28
CA LYS A 84 -10.81 -4.49 10.42
C LYS A 84 -10.21 -3.18 10.93
N ALA A 85 -9.04 -2.81 10.41
CA ALA A 85 -8.28 -1.67 10.89
C ALA A 85 -7.30 -1.12 9.86
N LEU A 86 -6.97 0.16 10.05
CA LEU A 86 -5.80 0.81 9.47
C LEU A 86 -4.71 0.89 10.53
N TYR A 87 -3.53 0.37 10.23
CA TYR A 87 -2.35 0.51 11.08
C TYR A 87 -1.35 1.47 10.44
N SER A 88 -0.55 2.14 11.26
CA SER A 88 0.64 2.87 10.82
C SER A 88 1.88 2.30 11.49
N TYR A 89 2.97 2.28 10.73
CA TYR A 89 4.31 1.97 11.21
C TYR A 89 5.16 3.22 11.07
N SER A 90 5.84 3.61 12.16
CA SER A 90 6.87 4.64 12.16
C SER A 90 8.22 3.98 11.94
N PRO A 91 8.86 4.13 10.77
CA PRO A 91 10.17 3.51 10.54
C PRO A 91 11.28 4.16 11.36
N GLN A 92 11.09 5.43 11.75
CA GLN A 92 12.02 6.18 12.59
C GLN A 92 12.03 5.65 14.03
N GLU A 93 10.85 5.48 14.62
CA GLU A 93 10.71 5.02 16.01
C GLU A 93 10.69 3.49 16.12
N ASP A 94 10.55 2.78 14.99
CA ASP A 94 10.34 1.34 14.93
C ASP A 94 9.12 0.88 15.73
N THR A 95 8.00 1.59 15.58
CA THR A 95 6.78 1.32 16.34
C THR A 95 5.55 1.26 15.47
N TRP A 96 4.59 0.42 15.86
CA TRP A 96 3.27 0.32 15.25
C TRP A 96 2.22 1.04 16.07
N CYS A 97 1.22 1.60 15.38
CA CYS A 97 0.06 2.24 15.99
C CYS A 97 -1.22 1.84 15.27
N LEU A 98 -2.29 1.60 16.03
CA LEU A 98 -3.64 1.49 15.50
C LEU A 98 -4.16 2.90 15.17
N VAL A 99 -4.50 3.14 13.90
CA VAL A 99 -4.96 4.46 13.43
C VAL A 99 -6.47 4.58 13.58
N THR A 100 -7.20 3.59 13.08
CA THR A 100 -8.67 3.52 13.17
C THR A 100 -9.14 2.10 12.92
N GLN A 101 -10.35 1.79 13.38
CA GLN A 101 -11.04 0.52 13.11
C GLN A 101 -12.14 0.69 12.07
N PHE A 102 -12.50 -0.43 11.44
CA PHE A 102 -13.59 -0.54 10.48
C PHE A 102 -14.67 -1.47 11.02
N THR A 103 -15.91 -1.33 10.55
CA THR A 103 -17.00 -2.26 10.87
C THR A 103 -16.81 -3.63 10.19
N HIS A 104 -16.39 -3.60 8.93
CA HIS A 104 -16.22 -4.77 8.06
C HIS A 104 -14.78 -4.90 7.61
N GLU A 105 -14.36 -6.14 7.31
CA GLU A 105 -13.06 -6.35 6.68
C GLU A 105 -13.07 -5.83 5.23
N ARG A 106 -11.87 -5.56 4.71
CA ARG A 106 -11.68 -5.11 3.32
C ARG A 106 -10.52 -5.87 2.70
N ALA A 107 -10.66 -7.18 2.60
CA ALA A 107 -9.64 -8.04 2.02
C ALA A 107 -9.35 -7.62 0.57
N SER A 108 -8.08 -7.66 0.16
CA SER A 108 -7.67 -7.33 -1.20
C SER A 108 -8.11 -5.91 -1.68
N CYS A 109 -8.26 -4.95 -0.76
CA CYS A 109 -8.51 -3.53 -1.06
C CYS A 109 -7.24 -2.81 -1.51
N GLY A 110 -7.36 -1.69 -2.23
CA GLY A 110 -6.22 -0.81 -2.54
C GLY A 110 -6.11 0.34 -1.52
N ILE A 111 -4.90 0.87 -1.31
CA ILE A 111 -4.67 2.10 -0.52
C ILE A 111 -3.79 3.08 -1.31
N SER A 112 -4.11 4.37 -1.29
CA SER A 112 -3.30 5.40 -1.93
C SER A 112 -3.37 6.75 -1.21
N PRO A 113 -2.25 7.48 -1.07
CA PRO A 113 -2.25 8.83 -0.54
C PRO A 113 -2.56 9.85 -1.63
N CYS A 114 -3.58 10.68 -1.43
CA CYS A 114 -3.96 11.75 -2.34
C CYS A 114 -4.40 12.98 -1.54
N ASN A 115 -4.01 14.19 -1.99
CA ASN A 115 -4.42 15.46 -1.36
C ASN A 115 -4.29 15.47 0.18
N ASN A 116 -3.14 15.01 0.70
CA ASN A 116 -2.85 14.94 2.13
C ASN A 116 -3.81 14.05 2.96
N LYS A 117 -4.47 13.09 2.32
CA LYS A 117 -5.33 12.07 2.94
C LYS A 117 -5.00 10.68 2.40
N LEU A 118 -5.51 9.64 3.05
CA LEU A 118 -5.40 8.25 2.58
C LEU A 118 -6.75 7.78 2.07
N PHE A 119 -6.76 7.17 0.88
CA PHE A 119 -7.96 6.59 0.28
C PHE A 119 -7.83 5.07 0.25
N ILE A 120 -8.83 4.37 0.77
CA ILE A 120 -8.94 2.91 0.76
C ILE A 120 -10.07 2.54 -0.20
N THR A 121 -9.75 1.79 -1.24
CA THR A 121 -10.65 1.55 -2.37
C THR A 121 -11.06 0.09 -2.44
N GLY A 122 -12.38 -0.15 -2.53
CA GLY A 122 -12.97 -1.47 -2.72
C GLY A 122 -12.48 -2.53 -1.74
N GLY A 123 -12.23 -3.73 -2.26
CA GLY A 123 -11.91 -4.93 -1.52
C GLY A 123 -13.08 -5.91 -1.49
N ARG A 124 -13.02 -6.84 -0.55
CA ARG A 124 -14.08 -7.81 -0.24
C ARG A 124 -14.35 -7.83 1.25
N ASP A 125 -15.61 -8.00 1.59
CA ASP A 125 -16.04 -8.12 2.99
C ASP A 125 -15.95 -9.59 3.48
N GLU A 126 -16.36 -9.82 4.74
CA GLU A 126 -16.37 -11.14 5.36
C GLU A 126 -17.31 -12.17 4.68
N LYS A 127 -18.24 -11.71 3.84
CA LYS A 127 -19.13 -12.56 3.05
C LYS A 127 -18.58 -12.82 1.65
N ASN A 128 -17.36 -12.33 1.37
CA ASN A 128 -16.73 -12.38 0.06
C ASN A 128 -17.49 -11.55 -1.00
N GLU A 129 -18.28 -10.56 -0.60
CA GLU A 129 -18.95 -9.63 -1.51
C GLU A 129 -17.98 -8.51 -1.92
N VAL A 130 -18.06 -8.07 -3.19
CA VAL A 130 -17.16 -7.04 -3.72
C VAL A 130 -17.63 -5.66 -3.29
N ILE A 131 -16.73 -4.87 -2.71
CA ILE A 131 -17.03 -3.56 -2.18
C ILE A 131 -16.81 -2.48 -3.25
N ALA A 132 -17.77 -1.57 -3.39
CA ALA A 132 -17.68 -0.42 -4.28
C ALA A 132 -17.36 0.90 -3.55
N THR A 133 -17.48 0.95 -2.23
CA THR A 133 -17.27 2.18 -1.46
C THR A 133 -15.78 2.49 -1.26
N VAL A 134 -15.46 3.78 -1.30
CA VAL A 134 -14.12 4.33 -1.05
C VAL A 134 -14.13 5.02 0.30
N LEU A 135 -13.24 4.58 1.20
CA LEU A 135 -13.02 5.24 2.48
C LEU A 135 -11.90 6.27 2.36
N CYS A 136 -12.02 7.36 3.11
CA CYS A 136 -10.97 8.35 3.27
C CYS A 136 -10.62 8.52 4.74
N TRP A 137 -9.34 8.33 5.05
CA TRP A 137 -8.78 8.71 6.34
C TRP A 137 -8.16 10.10 6.23
N ASP A 138 -8.72 11.02 7.01
CA ASP A 138 -8.22 12.37 7.16
C ASP A 138 -7.39 12.46 8.47
N PRO A 139 -6.05 12.58 8.37
CA PRO A 139 -5.18 12.64 9.53
C PRO A 139 -5.30 13.96 10.31
N GLU A 140 -5.85 15.03 9.72
CA GLU A 140 -6.02 16.32 10.41
C GLU A 140 -7.24 16.28 11.33
N THR A 141 -8.34 15.67 10.86
CA THR A 141 -9.58 15.53 11.66
C THR A 141 -9.65 14.22 12.43
N GLN A 142 -8.73 13.29 12.17
CA GLN A 142 -8.73 11.92 12.70
C GLN A 142 -10.05 11.18 12.44
N LYS A 143 -10.62 11.39 11.25
CA LYS A 143 -11.89 10.78 10.86
C LYS A 143 -11.72 9.90 9.65
N LEU A 144 -12.42 8.78 9.69
CA LEU A 144 -12.65 7.89 8.56
C LEU A 144 -14.05 8.16 8.02
N THR A 145 -14.14 8.56 6.76
CA THR A 145 -15.40 8.83 6.06
C THR A 145 -15.55 7.92 4.85
N GLU A 146 -16.78 7.66 4.43
CA GLU A 146 -17.05 7.14 3.10
C GLU A 146 -17.18 8.33 2.13
N GLU A 147 -16.31 8.43 1.13
CA GLU A 147 -16.28 9.58 0.22
C GLU A 147 -17.12 9.38 -1.03
N CYS A 148 -17.10 8.17 -1.60
CA CYS A 148 -17.85 7.88 -2.80
C CYS A 148 -18.06 6.37 -3.03
N VAL A 149 -18.94 6.07 -3.96
CA VAL A 149 -19.20 4.71 -4.45
C VAL A 149 -18.72 4.62 -5.90
N LEU A 150 -17.87 3.64 -6.19
CA LEU A 150 -17.40 3.35 -7.54
C LEU A 150 -18.54 2.79 -8.37
N LEU A 151 -18.52 3.07 -9.68
CA LEU A 151 -19.49 2.52 -10.65
C LEU A 151 -19.55 0.98 -10.64
N ARG A 152 -18.43 0.35 -10.26
CA ARG A 152 -18.32 -1.09 -10.06
C ARG A 152 -17.40 -1.37 -8.87
N GLY A 153 -17.80 -2.33 -8.04
CA GLY A 153 -16.92 -2.85 -7.00
C GLY A 153 -15.62 -3.43 -7.57
N VAL A 154 -14.52 -3.21 -6.87
CA VAL A 154 -13.17 -3.66 -7.27
C VAL A 154 -12.52 -4.44 -6.13
N SER A 155 -11.75 -5.47 -6.47
CA SER A 155 -10.95 -6.23 -5.50
C SER A 155 -9.71 -6.81 -6.20
N HIS A 156 -8.68 -7.15 -5.42
CA HIS A 156 -7.39 -7.65 -5.96
C HIS A 156 -6.72 -6.64 -6.91
N HIS A 157 -6.93 -5.36 -6.63
CA HIS A 157 -6.44 -4.25 -7.45
C HIS A 157 -5.35 -3.47 -6.71
N GLY A 158 -4.50 -2.80 -7.49
CA GLY A 158 -3.61 -1.75 -6.98
C GLY A 158 -4.32 -0.40 -6.98
N SER A 159 -3.86 0.52 -6.13
CA SER A 159 -4.28 1.92 -6.15
C SER A 159 -3.05 2.81 -6.21
N VAL A 160 -3.03 3.77 -7.14
CA VAL A 160 -1.90 4.68 -7.32
C VAL A 160 -2.42 6.09 -7.57
N THR A 161 -1.76 7.07 -6.96
CA THR A 161 -2.09 8.48 -7.15
C THR A 161 -1.25 9.04 -8.30
N LEU A 162 -1.94 9.62 -9.28
CA LEU A 162 -1.31 10.30 -10.41
C LEU A 162 -1.35 11.81 -10.18
N ARG A 163 -0.18 12.44 -10.08
CA ARG A 163 -0.07 13.89 -9.99
C ARG A 163 0.10 14.48 -11.38
N LYS A 164 -0.87 15.27 -11.84
CA LYS A 164 -0.75 16.02 -13.09
C LYS A 164 0.21 17.21 -12.86
N SER A 165 1.36 17.19 -13.51
CA SER A 165 2.24 18.37 -13.59
C SER A 165 1.83 19.22 -14.78
N TYR A 166 1.51 20.49 -14.57
CA TYR A 166 1.10 21.42 -15.63
C TYR A 166 2.28 21.95 -16.47
N THR A 167 3.49 21.43 -16.29
CA THR A 167 4.68 22.09 -16.85
C THR A 167 4.84 21.98 -18.36
N HIS A 168 4.25 21.03 -19.11
CA HIS A 168 4.44 20.94 -20.57
C HIS A 168 3.24 20.30 -21.30
N ILE A 169 2.09 20.99 -21.39
CA ILE A 169 1.05 20.62 -22.37
C ILE A 169 1.10 21.65 -23.49
N ARG A 170 1.85 21.35 -24.57
CA ARG A 170 1.68 22.09 -25.83
C ARG A 170 0.38 21.60 -26.46
N ARG A 171 -0.60 22.50 -26.56
CA ARG A 171 -1.80 22.26 -27.35
C ARG A 171 -1.38 22.05 -28.80
N ILE A 172 -1.48 20.83 -29.31
CA ILE A 172 -1.37 20.59 -30.76
C ILE A 172 -2.65 21.16 -31.35
N VAL A 173 -2.55 22.32 -32.00
CA VAL A 173 -3.61 22.84 -32.85
C VAL A 173 -3.54 22.04 -34.16
N PRO A 174 -4.59 21.32 -34.57
CA PRO A 174 -4.60 20.68 -35.89
C PRO A 174 -4.36 21.75 -36.94
N GLY A 175 -3.31 21.59 -37.76
CA GLY A 175 -3.02 22.49 -38.86
C GLY A 175 -4.21 22.52 -39.81
N ALA A 176 -4.65 23.71 -40.19
CA ALA A 176 -5.57 23.88 -41.30
C ALA A 176 -4.91 23.29 -42.55
N VAL A 177 -5.53 22.25 -43.11
CA VAL A 177 -5.19 21.77 -44.45
C VAL A 177 -5.68 22.86 -45.40
N SER A 178 -4.76 23.68 -45.90
CA SER A 178 -5.04 24.54 -47.05
C SER A 178 -5.20 23.66 -48.28
N VAL A 179 -6.38 23.72 -48.89
CA VAL A 179 -6.72 23.11 -50.18
C VAL A 179 -6.01 23.83 -51.30
#